data_AF-A0A7J3MDH8-F1
#
_entry.id   AF-A0A7J3MDH8-F1
#
_cell.length_a   1.000
_cell.length_b   1.000
_cell.length_c   1.000
_cell.angle_alpha   90.00
_cell.angle_beta   90.00
_cell.angle_gamma   90.00
#
_symmetry.space_group_name_H-M   'P 1'
#
loop_
_entity.id
_entity.type
_entity.pdbx_description
1 polymer ?
#
loop_
_entity_poly.entity_id
_entity_poly.type
_entity_poly.pdbx_seq_one_letter_code
_entity_poly.pdbx_strand_id
1 'polypeptide(L)'
;MLKILGVIVQVTLGFDPATLKLMYTMAIIAIILLLIPIIVKIVNSFIRRIIPFRDQSLMIKIQQYSKIVVVLAMLMFALSQLGLETTILAVIVALAAFSIILAFRDIILNLGGEYYIKTYQPFKIGDLVDIGGCKGRVVDIGSLATTIETTENERVVIPNSFIARNYVINKRPCFLSIPISVDNNKSINDLIKLQEELANKLQKHLTDKPILEINGKTCNINLKFKENADLNLAKNIINEITKPYLAPTT
;
A
#
# COMPACT_ATOMS: atom_id res chain seq x y z
N MET A 1 16.11 27.39 37.05
CA MET A 1 15.78 28.84 36.96
C MET A 1 14.64 29.23 37.91
N LEU A 2 13.49 28.55 37.89
CA LEU A 2 12.32 28.86 38.74
C LEU A 2 12.53 28.70 40.26
N LYS A 3 13.36 27.74 40.70
CA LYS A 3 13.70 27.59 42.14
C LYS A 3 14.44 28.79 42.72
N ILE A 4 15.29 29.46 41.94
CA ILE A 4 16.13 30.57 42.40
C ILE A 4 15.29 31.85 42.60
N LEU A 5 14.31 32.08 41.71
CA LEU A 5 13.36 33.19 41.83
C LEU A 5 12.48 33.04 43.09
N GLY A 6 12.06 31.81 43.42
CA GLY A 6 11.29 31.52 44.63
C GLY A 6 12.03 31.87 45.93
N VAL A 7 13.34 31.61 45.98
CA VAL A 7 14.19 31.93 47.15
C VAL A 7 14.35 33.45 47.32
N ILE A 8 14.53 34.19 46.22
CA ILE A 8 14.67 35.66 46.26
C ILE A 8 13.37 36.32 46.74
N VAL A 9 12.22 35.83 46.27
CA VAL A 9 10.90 36.32 46.66
C VAL A 9 10.59 35.99 48.14
N GLN A 10 11.01 34.81 48.62
CA GLN A 10 10.86 34.40 50.01
C GLN A 10 11.61 35.31 50.98
N VAL A 11 12.85 35.67 50.65
CA VAL A 11 13.69 36.55 51.48
C VAL A 11 13.21 38.01 51.44
N THR A 12 12.59 38.44 50.34
CA THR A 12 12.18 39.85 50.16
C THR A 12 10.81 40.17 50.75
N LEU A 13 9.88 39.21 50.78
CA LEU A 13 8.46 39.46 51.13
C LEU A 13 7.99 38.77 52.41
N GLY A 14 8.80 37.92 53.05
CA GLY A 14 8.46 37.29 54.33
C GLY A 14 7.31 36.27 54.27
N PHE A 15 6.96 35.78 53.08
CA PHE A 15 5.92 34.77 52.90
C PHE A 15 6.40 33.37 53.31
N ASP A 16 5.52 32.64 53.99
CA ASP A 16 5.73 31.25 54.39
C ASP A 16 5.90 30.36 53.14
N PRO A 17 6.88 29.45 53.06
CA PRO A 17 7.21 28.71 51.83
C PRO A 17 6.05 27.89 51.25
N ALA A 18 5.07 27.51 52.08
CA ALA A 18 3.84 26.85 51.63
C ALA A 18 2.95 27.79 50.79
N THR A 19 2.83 29.05 51.18
CA THR A 19 2.02 30.05 50.47
C THR A 19 2.62 30.40 49.10
N LEU A 20 3.94 30.55 49.02
CA LEU A 20 4.65 30.78 47.75
C LEU A 20 4.50 29.62 46.77
N LYS A 21 4.59 28.38 47.26
CA LYS A 21 4.37 27.18 46.43
C LYS A 21 2.94 27.15 45.86
N LEU A 22 1.95 27.46 46.69
CA LEU A 22 0.54 27.46 46.30
C LEU A 22 0.24 28.55 45.26
N MET A 23 0.73 29.77 45.47
CA MET A 23 0.61 30.88 44.50
C MET A 23 1.24 30.53 43.15
N TYR A 24 2.43 29.94 43.16
CA TYR A 24 3.11 29.51 41.95
C TYR A 24 2.34 28.42 41.18
N THR A 25 1.83 27.41 41.88
CA THR A 25 1.01 26.35 41.25
C THR A 25 -0.30 26.88 40.67
N MET A 26 -0.98 27.80 41.35
CA MET A 26 -2.21 28.43 40.83
C MET A 26 -1.91 29.30 39.60
N ALA A 27 -0.79 30.03 39.58
CA ALA A 27 -0.37 30.81 38.43
C ALA A 27 -0.11 29.92 37.21
N ILE A 28 0.57 28.77 37.38
CA ILE A 28 0.78 27.80 36.29
C ILE A 28 -0.55 27.27 35.76
N ILE A 29 -1.48 26.90 36.63
CA ILE A 29 -2.80 26.37 36.22
C ILE A 29 -3.59 27.43 35.45
N ALA A 30 -3.59 28.68 35.93
CA ALA A 30 -4.24 29.79 35.23
C ALA A 30 -3.65 29.99 33.81
N ILE A 31 -2.33 29.93 33.67
CA ILE A 31 -1.65 30.00 32.37
C ILE A 31 -2.07 28.82 31.48
N ILE A 32 -2.07 27.60 32.01
CA ILE A 32 -2.48 26.39 31.26
C ILE A 32 -3.93 26.56 30.76
N LEU A 33 -4.85 27.00 31.60
CA LEU A 33 -6.25 27.22 31.22
C LEU A 33 -6.39 28.31 30.15
N LEU A 34 -5.61 29.39 30.23
CA LEU A 34 -5.57 30.44 29.20
C LEU A 34 -5.00 29.95 27.86
N LEU A 35 -4.11 28.96 27.87
CA LEU A 35 -3.52 28.40 26.66
C LEU A 35 -4.44 27.42 25.91
N ILE A 36 -5.44 26.83 26.57
CA ILE A 36 -6.39 25.88 25.96
C ILE A 36 -7.01 26.42 24.65
N PRO A 37 -7.67 27.60 24.61
CA PRO A 37 -8.29 28.10 23.38
C PRO A 37 -7.27 28.34 22.25
N ILE A 38 -6.05 28.75 22.59
CA ILE A 38 -4.97 28.97 21.63
C ILE A 38 -4.56 27.64 21.00
N ILE A 39 -4.30 26.62 21.82
CA ILE A 39 -3.90 25.29 21.35
C ILE A 39 -5.01 24.66 20.52
N VAL A 40 -6.27 24.73 20.97
CA VAL A 40 -7.42 24.22 20.20
C VAL A 40 -7.51 24.91 18.84
N LYS A 41 -7.30 26.23 18.76
CA LYS A 41 -7.30 26.97 17.50
C LYS A 41 -6.17 26.53 16.57
N ILE A 42 -4.97 26.31 17.11
CA ILE A 42 -3.81 25.82 16.35
C ILE A 42 -4.11 24.43 15.79
N VAL A 43 -4.52 23.48 16.63
CA VAL A 43 -4.87 22.11 16.23
C VAL A 43 -5.96 22.11 15.17
N ASN A 44 -7.02 22.89 15.37
CA ASN A 44 -8.13 22.98 14.41
C ASN A 44 -7.72 23.62 13.07
N SER A 45 -6.72 24.50 13.07
CA SER A 45 -6.14 25.06 11.85
C SER A 45 -5.35 24.00 11.08
N PHE A 46 -4.55 23.18 11.76
CA PHE A 46 -3.84 22.06 11.15
C PHE A 46 -4.81 21.02 10.55
N ILE A 47 -5.87 20.66 11.29
CA ILE A 47 -6.89 19.72 10.81
C ILE A 47 -7.50 20.20 9.49
N ARG A 48 -7.84 21.49 9.39
CA ARG A 48 -8.41 22.08 8.15
C ARG A 48 -7.44 22.08 6.97
N ARG A 49 -6.13 22.16 7.24
CA ARG A 49 -5.10 22.13 6.19
C ARG A 49 -4.84 20.72 5.67
N ILE A 50 -4.86 19.73 6.56
CA ILE A 50 -4.49 18.35 6.23
C ILE A 50 -5.67 17.60 5.63
N ILE A 51 -6.90 17.86 6.11
CA ILE A 51 -8.06 17.07 5.70
C ILE A 51 -9.03 17.92 4.88
N PRO A 52 -9.03 17.77 3.53
CA PRO A 52 -9.94 18.47 2.64
C PRO A 52 -11.31 17.79 2.64
N PHE A 53 -11.98 17.70 3.79
CA PHE A 53 -13.36 17.22 3.82
C PHE A 53 -14.28 18.25 3.16
N ARG A 54 -15.01 17.82 2.13
CA ARG A 54 -16.06 18.63 1.49
C ARG A 54 -17.32 18.74 2.36
N ASP A 55 -17.52 17.80 3.29
CA ASP A 55 -18.66 17.81 4.20
C ASP A 55 -18.35 18.62 5.46
N GLN A 56 -19.00 19.79 5.56
CA GLN A 56 -18.87 20.70 6.69
C GLN A 56 -19.34 20.06 8.01
N SER A 57 -20.29 19.13 7.97
CA SER A 57 -20.84 18.47 9.16
C SER A 57 -19.80 17.55 9.81
N LEU A 58 -19.05 16.80 9.00
CA LEU A 58 -17.97 15.93 9.48
C LEU A 58 -16.80 16.76 10.03
N MET A 59 -16.45 17.87 9.38
CA MET A 59 -15.41 18.77 9.87
C MET A 59 -15.75 19.32 11.25
N ILE A 60 -17.00 19.75 11.48
CA ILE A 60 -17.43 20.23 12.81
C ILE A 60 -17.28 19.14 13.87
N LYS A 61 -17.70 17.90 13.57
CA LYS A 61 -17.55 16.77 14.52
C LYS A 61 -16.08 16.50 14.87
N ILE A 62 -15.20 16.50 13.88
CA ILE A 62 -13.76 16.30 14.10
C ILE A 62 -13.18 17.41 14.97
N GLN A 63 -13.58 18.66 14.74
CA GLN A 63 -13.16 19.80 15.56
C GLN A 63 -13.72 19.76 16.99
N GLN A 64 -14.88 19.14 17.21
CA GLN A 64 -15.43 18.90 18.55
C GLN A 64 -14.63 17.82 19.27
N TYR A 65 -14.34 16.69 18.61
CA TYR A 65 -13.52 15.62 19.20
C TYR A 65 -12.09 16.07 19.49
N SER A 66 -11.47 16.84 18.60
CA SER A 66 -10.12 17.40 18.84
C SER A 66 -10.10 18.30 20.07
N LYS A 67 -11.13 19.14 20.26
CA LYS A 67 -11.27 19.99 21.45
C LYS A 67 -11.34 19.15 22.72
N ILE A 68 -12.12 18.07 22.73
CA ILE A 68 -12.24 17.17 23.88
C ILE A 68 -10.87 16.57 24.25
N VAL A 69 -10.14 16.06 23.25
CA VAL A 69 -8.80 15.47 23.46
C VAL A 69 -7.81 16.51 24.01
N VAL A 70 -7.77 17.71 23.44
CA VAL A 70 -6.88 18.79 23.90
C VAL A 70 -7.21 19.22 25.33
N VAL A 71 -8.49 19.38 25.65
CA VAL A 71 -8.92 19.75 27.02
C VAL A 71 -8.54 18.66 28.02
N LEU A 72 -8.77 17.38 27.70
CA LEU A 72 -8.38 16.26 28.56
C LEU A 72 -6.87 16.23 28.80
N ALA A 73 -6.06 16.38 27.75
CA ALA A 73 -4.61 16.41 27.87
C ALA A 73 -4.12 17.58 28.73
N MET A 74 -4.67 18.78 28.52
CA MET A 74 -4.32 19.98 29.29
C MET A 74 -4.76 19.88 30.75
N LEU A 75 -5.91 19.26 31.02
CA LEU A 75 -6.40 19.01 32.38
C LEU A 75 -5.49 18.02 33.11
N MET A 76 -5.09 16.93 32.47
CA MET A 76 -4.13 15.99 33.04
C MET A 76 -2.79 16.66 33.35
N PHE A 77 -2.33 17.53 32.45
CA PHE A 77 -1.12 18.32 32.68
C PHE A 77 -1.28 19.26 33.89
N ALA A 78 -2.40 19.98 34.00
CA ALA A 78 -2.69 20.84 35.15
C ALA A 78 -2.73 20.07 36.48
N LEU A 79 -3.37 18.90 36.52
CA LEU A 79 -3.44 18.05 37.71
C LEU A 79 -2.06 17.56 38.15
N SER A 80 -1.16 17.27 37.21
CA SER A 80 0.22 16.89 37.53
C SER A 80 1.00 18.01 38.24
N GLN A 81 0.72 19.28 37.92
CA GLN A 81 1.36 20.44 38.58
C GLN A 81 0.89 20.65 40.02
N LEU A 82 -0.30 20.15 40.38
CA LEU A 82 -0.79 20.13 41.75
C LEU A 82 -0.10 19.07 42.62
N GLY A 83 0.77 18.24 42.03
CA GLY A 83 1.40 17.11 42.72
C GLY A 83 0.44 15.95 42.96
N LEU A 84 -0.71 15.93 42.27
CA LEU A 84 -1.60 14.78 42.27
C LEU A 84 -0.98 13.65 41.46
N GLU A 85 -1.10 12.43 41.95
CA GLU A 85 -0.64 11.24 41.23
C GLU A 85 -1.57 10.96 40.02
N THR A 86 -1.18 11.46 38.84
CA THR A 86 -1.95 11.28 37.60
C THR A 86 -1.64 9.97 36.88
N THR A 87 -0.83 9.09 37.47
CA THR A 87 -0.39 7.80 36.90
C THR A 87 -1.58 6.94 36.49
N ILE A 88 -2.54 6.73 37.41
CA ILE A 88 -3.73 5.89 37.16
C ILE A 88 -4.60 6.51 36.06
N LEU A 89 -4.78 7.83 36.06
CA LEU A 89 -5.52 8.54 35.01
C LEU A 89 -4.85 8.38 33.65
N ALA A 90 -3.53 8.46 33.59
CA ALA A 90 -2.76 8.25 32.37
C ALA A 90 -2.90 6.82 31.83
N VAL A 91 -2.91 5.81 32.72
CA VAL A 91 -3.16 4.41 32.34
C VAL A 91 -4.55 4.25 31.73
N ILE A 92 -5.59 4.82 32.35
CA ILE A 92 -6.97 4.73 31.83
C ILE A 92 -7.08 5.39 30.45
N VAL A 93 -6.51 6.58 30.27
CA VAL A 93 -6.50 7.27 28.98
C VAL A 93 -5.72 6.49 27.93
N ALA A 94 -4.59 5.89 28.30
CA ALA A 94 -3.81 5.04 27.40
C ALA A 94 -4.61 3.80 26.95
N LEU A 95 -5.32 3.15 27.87
CA LEU A 95 -6.19 2.00 27.54
C LEU A 95 -7.36 2.39 26.63
N ALA A 96 -7.98 3.55 26.87
CA ALA A 96 -9.04 4.07 26.02
C ALA A 96 -8.52 4.40 24.62
N ALA A 97 -7.37 5.08 24.52
CA ALA A 97 -6.73 5.39 23.24
C ALA A 97 -6.34 4.12 22.48
N PHE A 98 -5.79 3.12 23.17
CA PHE A 98 -5.44 1.82 22.58
C PHE A 98 -6.69 1.11 22.03
N SER A 99 -7.79 1.14 22.77
CA SER A 99 -9.06 0.53 22.34
C SER A 99 -9.60 1.18 21.07
N ILE A 100 -9.50 2.51 20.95
CA ILE A 100 -9.88 3.24 19.74
C ILE A 100 -8.99 2.81 18.57
N ILE A 101 -7.67 2.77 18.76
CA ILE A 101 -6.72 2.33 17.70
C ILE A 101 -7.04 0.91 17.25
N LEU A 102 -7.34 0.00 18.19
CA LEU A 102 -7.68 -1.38 17.90
C LEU A 102 -8.96 -1.47 17.04
N ALA A 103 -9.95 -0.62 17.31
CA ALA A 103 -11.17 -0.54 16.50
C ALA A 103 -10.91 -0.04 15.06
N PHE A 104 -9.93 0.86 14.87
CA PHE A 104 -9.54 1.36 13.54
C PHE A 104 -8.47 0.53 12.83
N ARG A 105 -7.99 -0.55 13.46
CA ARG A 105 -6.87 -1.37 12.96
C ARG A 105 -7.08 -1.84 11.53
N ASP A 106 -8.27 -2.36 11.21
CA ASP A 106 -8.53 -2.95 9.90
C ASP A 106 -8.56 -1.89 8.79
N ILE A 107 -9.04 -0.67 9.09
CA ILE A 107 -9.02 0.45 8.14
C ILE A 107 -7.57 0.80 7.78
N ILE A 108 -6.70 0.93 8.80
CA ILE A 108 -5.28 1.25 8.61
C ILE A 108 -4.57 0.15 7.81
N LEU A 109 -4.85 -1.12 8.12
CA LEU A 109 -4.26 -2.26 7.41
C LEU A 109 -4.67 -2.29 5.93
N ASN A 110 -5.92 -1.94 5.62
CA ASN A 110 -6.41 -1.88 4.24
C ASN A 110 -5.80 -0.70 3.46
N LEU A 111 -5.66 0.47 4.08
CA LEU A 111 -4.95 1.60 3.49
C LEU A 111 -3.47 1.26 3.22
N GLY A 112 -2.82 0.56 4.15
CA GLY A 112 -1.45 0.05 3.96
C GLY A 112 -1.36 -0.97 2.83
N GLY A 113 -2.38 -1.82 2.66
CA GLY A 113 -2.50 -2.74 1.55
C GLY A 113 -2.63 -2.04 0.19
N GLU A 114 -3.40 -0.96 0.11
CA GLU A 114 -3.49 -0.13 -1.10
C GLU A 114 -2.10 0.43 -1.47
N TYR A 115 -1.40 1.00 -0.48
CA TYR A 115 -0.06 1.55 -0.68
C TYR A 115 0.94 0.48 -1.13
N TYR A 116 0.87 -0.72 -0.55
CA TYR A 116 1.68 -1.87 -0.96
C TYR A 116 1.41 -2.25 -2.42
N ILE A 117 0.15 -2.39 -2.82
CA ILE A 117 -0.23 -2.75 -4.19
C ILE A 117 0.26 -1.69 -5.18
N LYS A 118 0.08 -0.40 -4.87
CA LYS A 118 0.49 0.70 -5.76
C LYS A 118 2.01 0.83 -5.89
N THR A 119 2.75 0.57 -4.81
CA THR A 119 4.21 0.70 -4.77
C THR A 119 4.90 -0.48 -5.45
N TYR A 120 4.52 -1.70 -5.08
CA TYR A 120 5.20 -2.92 -5.57
C TYR A 120 4.56 -3.51 -6.82
N GLN A 121 3.34 -3.08 -7.17
CA GLN A 121 2.60 -3.48 -8.37
C GLN A 121 2.66 -4.99 -8.68
N PRO A 122 2.27 -5.88 -7.72
CA PRO A 122 2.21 -7.32 -7.99
C PRO A 122 1.26 -7.63 -9.16
N PHE A 123 0.22 -6.83 -9.32
CA PHE A 123 -0.71 -6.82 -10.44
C PHE A 123 -1.19 -5.40 -10.74
N LYS A 124 -1.80 -5.23 -11.91
CA LYS A 124 -2.39 -3.97 -12.39
C LYS A 124 -3.87 -4.15 -12.69
N ILE A 125 -4.58 -3.04 -12.79
CA ILE A 125 -5.95 -3.03 -13.31
C ILE A 125 -5.93 -3.65 -14.72
N GLY A 126 -6.80 -4.63 -14.95
CA GLY A 126 -6.87 -5.42 -16.18
C GLY A 126 -6.13 -6.75 -16.13
N ASP A 127 -5.27 -7.01 -15.14
CA ASP A 127 -4.60 -8.32 -15.01
C ASP A 127 -5.58 -9.41 -14.57
N LEU A 128 -5.37 -10.63 -15.07
CA LEU A 128 -6.07 -11.83 -14.58
C LEU A 128 -5.33 -12.36 -13.33
N VAL A 129 -6.01 -12.36 -12.19
CA VAL A 129 -5.42 -12.75 -10.91
C VAL A 129 -6.22 -13.86 -10.25
N ASP A 130 -5.54 -14.65 -9.42
CA ASP A 130 -6.14 -15.59 -8.48
C ASP A 130 -5.70 -15.21 -7.07
N ILE A 131 -6.68 -14.82 -6.26
CA ILE A 131 -6.49 -14.31 -4.90
C ILE A 131 -7.37 -15.14 -3.97
N GLY A 132 -6.77 -15.96 -3.11
CA GLY A 132 -7.52 -16.79 -2.16
C GLY A 132 -8.50 -17.77 -2.82
N GLY A 133 -8.20 -18.24 -4.04
CA GLY A 133 -9.07 -19.13 -4.81
C GLY A 133 -10.12 -18.43 -5.67
N CYS A 134 -10.27 -17.10 -5.55
CA CYS A 134 -11.13 -16.31 -6.42
C CYS A 134 -10.34 -15.85 -7.66
N LYS A 135 -10.77 -16.32 -8.84
CA LYS A 135 -10.15 -16.01 -10.13
C LYS A 135 -10.96 -14.95 -10.86
N GLY A 136 -10.31 -13.88 -11.28
CA GLY A 136 -10.97 -12.80 -12.00
C GLY A 136 -10.02 -11.76 -12.56
N ARG A 137 -10.56 -10.84 -13.35
CA ARG A 137 -9.83 -9.68 -13.85
C ARG A 137 -9.95 -8.53 -12.85
N VAL A 138 -8.85 -7.85 -12.56
CA VAL A 138 -8.86 -6.69 -11.65
C VAL A 138 -9.56 -5.51 -12.33
N VAL A 139 -10.65 -5.01 -11.74
CA VAL A 139 -11.44 -3.89 -12.28
C VAL A 139 -11.02 -2.58 -11.65
N ASP A 140 -10.86 -2.57 -10.33
CA ASP A 140 -10.54 -1.35 -9.58
C ASP A 140 -9.72 -1.66 -8.32
N ILE A 141 -8.83 -0.74 -7.98
CA ILE A 141 -8.03 -0.79 -6.75
C ILE A 141 -8.42 0.45 -5.93
N GLY A 142 -9.45 0.28 -5.09
CA GLY A 142 -9.94 1.30 -4.19
C GLY A 142 -9.08 1.43 -2.93
N SER A 143 -9.42 2.40 -2.07
CA SER A 143 -8.59 2.69 -0.91
C SER A 143 -8.57 1.62 0.18
N LEU A 144 -9.68 0.89 0.33
CA LEU A 144 -9.80 -0.15 1.35
C LEU A 144 -9.92 -1.57 0.76
N ALA A 145 -10.37 -1.68 -0.47
CA ALA A 145 -10.60 -2.96 -1.12
C ALA A 145 -10.33 -2.87 -2.62
N THR A 146 -9.95 -3.99 -3.19
CA THR A 146 -9.77 -4.21 -4.63
C THR A 146 -10.95 -5.01 -5.14
N THR A 147 -11.49 -4.60 -6.28
CA THR A 147 -12.62 -5.30 -6.93
C THR A 147 -12.10 -6.11 -8.10
N ILE A 148 -12.43 -7.40 -8.11
CA ILE A 148 -12.19 -8.31 -9.24
C ILE A 148 -13.51 -8.76 -9.85
N GLU A 149 -13.51 -8.99 -11.15
CA GLU A 149 -14.66 -9.52 -11.89
C GLU A 149 -14.33 -10.93 -12.38
N THR A 150 -15.16 -11.91 -11.98
CA THR A 150 -14.96 -13.32 -12.34
C THR A 150 -15.37 -13.58 -13.78
N THR A 151 -15.00 -14.73 -14.33
CA THR A 151 -15.46 -15.16 -15.67
C THR A 151 -16.98 -15.37 -15.75
N GLU A 152 -17.64 -15.52 -14.60
CA GLU A 152 -19.09 -15.63 -14.47
C GLU A 152 -19.76 -14.25 -14.29
N ASN A 153 -19.01 -13.16 -14.50
CA ASN A 153 -19.49 -11.78 -14.43
C ASN A 153 -19.95 -11.36 -13.02
N GLU A 154 -19.37 -11.98 -11.99
CA GLU A 154 -19.59 -11.61 -10.59
C GLU A 154 -18.52 -10.62 -10.12
N ARG A 155 -18.90 -9.63 -9.30
CA ARG A 155 -17.95 -8.71 -8.66
C ARG A 155 -17.60 -9.18 -7.27
N VAL A 156 -16.34 -9.53 -7.07
CA VAL A 156 -15.79 -9.92 -5.77
C VAL A 156 -14.96 -8.76 -5.21
N VAL A 157 -15.33 -8.31 -4.01
CA VAL A 157 -14.64 -7.22 -3.31
C VAL A 157 -13.73 -7.81 -2.25
N ILE A 158 -12.42 -7.61 -2.42
CA ILE A 158 -11.40 -8.20 -1.56
C ILE A 158 -10.71 -7.09 -0.76
N PRO A 159 -10.70 -7.14 0.58
CA PRO A 159 -9.96 -6.17 1.39
C PRO A 159 -8.47 -6.11 1.00
N ASN A 160 -7.92 -4.91 0.86
CA ASN A 160 -6.53 -4.74 0.42
C ASN A 160 -5.53 -5.38 1.39
N SER A 161 -5.85 -5.40 2.69
CA SER A 161 -5.05 -6.08 3.72
C SER A 161 -4.98 -7.60 3.53
N PHE A 162 -6.02 -8.21 2.96
CA PHE A 162 -6.02 -9.63 2.63
C PHE A 162 -5.03 -9.92 1.50
N ILE A 163 -5.01 -9.08 0.47
CA ILE A 163 -4.09 -9.18 -0.67
C ILE A 163 -2.64 -9.03 -0.23
N ALA A 164 -2.36 -8.08 0.67
CA ALA A 164 -1.01 -7.84 1.17
C ALA A 164 -0.48 -8.95 2.09
N ARG A 165 -1.37 -9.77 2.69
CA ARG A 165 -1.00 -10.85 3.63
C ARG A 165 -0.93 -12.22 2.98
N ASN A 166 -1.62 -12.41 1.86
CA ASN A 166 -1.71 -13.70 1.18
C ASN A 166 -0.91 -13.68 -0.12
N TYR A 167 -0.63 -14.86 -0.66
CA TYR A 167 -0.03 -14.95 -1.99
C TYR A 167 -1.06 -14.54 -3.05
N VAL A 168 -0.58 -13.91 -4.11
CA VAL A 168 -1.37 -13.53 -5.29
C VAL A 168 -0.76 -14.17 -6.51
N ILE A 169 -1.54 -14.94 -7.26
CA ILE A 169 -1.08 -15.51 -8.53
C ILE A 169 -1.54 -14.58 -9.64
N ASN A 170 -0.62 -13.80 -10.18
CA ASN A 170 -0.86 -12.99 -11.38
C ASN A 170 -0.62 -13.85 -12.63
N LYS A 171 -1.69 -14.20 -13.34
CA LYS A 171 -1.63 -14.95 -14.60
C LYS A 171 -1.37 -13.99 -15.74
N ARG A 172 -0.14 -13.46 -15.79
CA ARG A 172 0.36 -12.71 -16.94
C ARG A 172 0.37 -13.62 -18.19
N PRO A 173 0.22 -13.08 -19.41
CA PRO A 173 0.26 -13.88 -20.62
C PRO A 173 1.50 -14.78 -20.63
N CYS A 174 1.25 -16.09 -20.74
CA CYS A 174 2.30 -17.10 -20.70
C CYS A 174 3.18 -17.00 -21.94
N PHE A 175 4.48 -16.87 -21.74
CA PHE A 175 5.47 -16.96 -22.80
C PHE A 175 5.64 -18.43 -23.18
N LEU A 176 5.18 -18.84 -24.36
CA LEU A 176 5.37 -20.20 -24.86
C LEU A 176 6.69 -20.29 -25.66
N SER A 177 7.77 -20.70 -24.99
CA SER A 177 9.00 -21.11 -25.67
C SER A 177 8.81 -22.49 -26.30
N ILE A 178 8.93 -22.60 -27.62
CA ILE A 178 8.89 -23.88 -28.33
C ILE A 178 10.30 -24.21 -28.79
N PRO A 179 11.02 -25.13 -28.14
CA PRO A 179 12.32 -25.57 -28.62
C PRO A 179 12.12 -26.35 -29.92
N ILE A 180 12.53 -25.75 -31.04
CA ILE A 180 12.61 -26.42 -32.33
C ILE A 180 14.04 -26.92 -32.45
N SER A 181 14.27 -28.19 -32.84
CA SER A 181 15.61 -28.67 -33.15
C SER A 181 15.79 -28.68 -34.68
N VAL A 182 16.70 -27.86 -35.19
CA VAL A 182 17.03 -27.81 -36.62
C VAL A 182 18.27 -28.64 -36.91
N ASP A 183 18.22 -29.45 -37.97
CA ASP A 183 19.34 -30.29 -38.40
C ASP A 183 20.53 -29.45 -38.93
N ASN A 184 21.74 -29.85 -38.55
CA ASN A 184 22.98 -29.10 -38.62
C ASN A 184 23.59 -29.00 -40.04
N ASN A 185 22.92 -29.54 -41.06
CA ASN A 185 23.42 -29.59 -42.42
C ASN A 185 22.87 -28.45 -43.32
N LYS A 186 22.13 -27.49 -42.76
CA LYS A 186 21.61 -26.31 -43.48
C LYS A 186 22.34 -25.02 -43.05
N SER A 187 22.58 -24.15 -44.02
CA SER A 187 23.39 -22.93 -43.87
C SER A 187 22.77 -21.94 -42.88
N ILE A 188 23.59 -21.15 -42.19
CA ILE A 188 23.17 -20.07 -41.27
C ILE A 188 22.17 -19.12 -41.95
N ASN A 189 22.28 -18.93 -43.27
CA ASN A 189 21.36 -18.10 -44.05
C ASN A 189 19.94 -18.67 -44.15
N ASP A 190 19.76 -19.99 -44.09
CA ASP A 190 18.43 -20.62 -44.12
C ASP A 190 17.74 -20.53 -42.76
N LEU A 191 18.50 -20.49 -41.66
CA LEU A 191 17.99 -20.24 -40.32
C LEU A 191 17.52 -18.79 -40.14
N ILE A 192 18.24 -17.82 -40.73
CA ILE A 192 17.82 -16.41 -40.74
C ILE A 192 16.55 -16.25 -41.57
N LYS A 193 16.46 -16.91 -42.74
CA LYS A 193 15.22 -16.94 -43.54
C LYS A 193 14.05 -17.58 -42.80
N LEU A 194 14.28 -18.68 -42.09
CA LEU A 194 13.26 -19.31 -41.24
C LEU A 194 12.79 -18.36 -40.12
N GLN A 195 13.72 -17.65 -39.48
CA GLN A 195 13.42 -16.67 -38.44
C GLN A 195 12.60 -15.50 -39.00
N GLU A 196 12.95 -14.98 -40.17
CA GLU A 196 12.22 -13.91 -40.85
C GLU A 196 10.84 -14.39 -41.33
N GLU A 197 10.72 -15.61 -41.83
CA GLU A 197 9.44 -16.17 -42.29
C GLU A 197 8.49 -16.45 -41.11
N LEU A 198 9.02 -16.98 -40.00
CA LEU A 198 8.28 -17.12 -38.75
C LEU A 198 7.88 -15.76 -38.17
N ALA A 199 8.79 -14.79 -38.16
CA ALA A 199 8.52 -13.45 -37.66
C ALA A 199 7.44 -12.73 -38.51
N ASN A 200 7.46 -12.90 -39.84
CA ASN A 200 6.47 -12.30 -40.74
C ASN A 200 5.09 -12.98 -40.65
N LYS A 201 5.03 -14.32 -40.66
CA LYS A 201 3.75 -15.05 -40.59
C LYS A 201 3.11 -14.97 -39.19
N LEU A 202 3.90 -14.94 -38.13
CA LEU A 202 3.41 -14.88 -36.75
C LEU A 202 3.41 -13.45 -36.16
N GLN A 203 3.74 -12.42 -36.94
CA GLN A 203 3.82 -11.01 -36.49
C GLN A 203 2.54 -10.54 -35.77
N LYS A 204 1.39 -11.02 -36.24
CA LYS A 204 0.06 -10.68 -35.69
C LYS A 204 -0.18 -11.29 -34.29
N HIS A 205 0.52 -12.38 -33.97
CA HIS A 205 0.37 -13.15 -32.74
C HIS A 205 1.57 -13.06 -31.79
N LEU A 206 2.67 -12.43 -32.20
CA LEU A 206 3.89 -12.26 -31.42
C LEU A 206 3.97 -10.87 -30.76
N THR A 207 4.52 -10.83 -29.56
CA THR A 207 4.77 -9.61 -28.77
C THR A 207 6.17 -9.05 -29.04
N ASP A 208 7.16 -9.93 -29.21
CA ASP A 208 8.56 -9.59 -29.50
C ASP A 208 9.07 -10.40 -30.71
N LYS A 209 10.19 -9.95 -31.32
CA LYS A 209 10.90 -10.72 -32.35
C LYS A 209 11.39 -12.06 -31.79
N PRO A 210 11.39 -13.15 -32.58
CA PRO A 210 11.91 -14.46 -32.16
C PRO A 210 13.37 -14.35 -31.72
N ILE A 211 13.72 -14.92 -30.57
CA ILE A 211 15.10 -14.97 -30.09
C ILE A 211 15.66 -16.36 -30.45
N LEU A 212 16.78 -16.39 -31.17
CA LEU A 212 17.49 -17.63 -31.51
C LEU A 212 18.58 -17.91 -30.48
N GLU A 213 18.54 -19.09 -29.88
CA GLU A 213 19.60 -19.60 -29.00
C GLU A 213 20.25 -20.82 -29.65
N ILE A 214 21.48 -20.65 -30.13
CA ILE A 214 22.26 -21.74 -30.75
C ILE A 214 23.07 -22.44 -29.66
N ASN A 215 22.64 -23.65 -29.27
CA ASN A 215 23.37 -24.50 -28.34
C ASN A 215 23.99 -25.68 -29.08
N GLY A 216 25.25 -25.54 -29.49
CA GLY A 216 26.02 -26.62 -30.12
C GLY A 216 25.43 -27.08 -31.46
N LYS A 217 24.80 -28.27 -31.49
CA LYS A 217 24.23 -28.90 -32.71
C LYS A 217 22.71 -28.71 -32.87
N THR A 218 22.09 -27.90 -32.03
CA THR A 218 20.65 -27.66 -32.01
C THR A 218 20.37 -26.16 -31.87
N CYS A 219 19.55 -25.61 -32.76
CA CYS A 219 19.14 -24.20 -32.72
C CYS A 219 17.75 -24.07 -32.09
N ASN A 220 17.64 -23.62 -30.84
CA ASN A 220 16.36 -23.40 -30.17
C ASN A 220 15.80 -22.02 -30.52
N ILE A 221 14.50 -21.95 -30.84
CA ILE A 221 13.81 -20.69 -31.17
C ILE A 221 12.83 -20.34 -30.05
N ASN A 222 13.12 -19.29 -29.29
CA ASN A 222 12.23 -18.78 -28.26
C ASN A 222 11.26 -17.76 -28.86
N LEU A 223 9.96 -18.07 -28.83
CA LEU A 223 8.87 -17.23 -29.36
C LEU A 223 8.03 -16.66 -28.21
N LYS A 224 7.70 -15.36 -28.27
CA LYS A 224 6.84 -14.70 -27.27
C LYS A 224 5.51 -14.31 -27.89
N PHE A 225 4.42 -14.97 -27.49
CA PHE A 225 3.07 -14.75 -28.03
C PHE A 225 2.28 -13.67 -27.28
N LYS A 226 1.25 -13.12 -27.94
CA LYS A 226 0.27 -12.16 -27.42
C LYS A 226 -0.89 -12.85 -26.70
N GLU A 227 -1.55 -12.10 -25.81
CA GLU A 227 -2.59 -12.54 -24.85
C GLU A 227 -3.79 -13.30 -25.46
N ASN A 228 -4.12 -13.06 -26.74
CA ASN A 228 -5.23 -13.72 -27.46
C ASN A 228 -4.74 -14.65 -28.59
N ALA A 229 -3.50 -15.12 -28.55
CA ALA A 229 -2.99 -16.04 -29.56
C ALA A 229 -3.55 -17.45 -29.34
N ASP A 230 -4.25 -17.97 -30.35
CA ASP A 230 -4.76 -19.33 -30.34
C ASP A 230 -3.59 -20.33 -30.37
N LEU A 231 -3.29 -20.92 -29.20
CA LEU A 231 -2.12 -21.76 -28.96
C LEU A 231 -2.08 -23.00 -29.86
N ASN A 232 -3.25 -23.50 -30.27
CA ASN A 232 -3.37 -24.65 -31.17
C ASN A 232 -3.05 -24.26 -32.62
N LEU A 233 -3.50 -23.08 -33.05
CA LEU A 233 -3.19 -22.53 -34.37
C LEU A 233 -1.70 -22.19 -34.48
N ALA A 234 -1.11 -21.60 -33.42
CA ALA A 234 0.31 -21.32 -33.35
C ALA A 234 1.15 -22.60 -33.42
N LYS A 235 0.79 -23.66 -32.68
CA LYS A 235 1.46 -24.97 -32.76
C LYS A 235 1.37 -25.60 -34.15
N ASN A 236 0.21 -25.50 -34.81
CA ASN A 236 0.03 -26.04 -36.16
C ASN A 236 0.88 -25.30 -37.19
N ILE A 237 0.88 -23.96 -37.16
CA ILE A 237 1.70 -23.12 -38.05
C ILE A 237 3.19 -23.39 -37.81
N ILE A 238 3.61 -23.55 -36.55
CA ILE A 238 4.99 -23.87 -36.21
C ILE A 238 5.38 -25.24 -36.75
N ASN A 239 4.55 -26.27 -36.55
CA ASN A 239 4.78 -27.60 -37.08
C ASN A 239 4.80 -27.63 -38.61
N GLU A 240 3.98 -26.82 -39.28
CA GLU A 240 3.96 -26.69 -40.73
C GLU A 240 5.25 -26.06 -41.26
N ILE A 241 5.72 -24.99 -40.61
CA ILE A 241 6.94 -24.26 -41.01
C ILE A 241 8.22 -25.02 -40.63
N THR A 242 8.19 -25.82 -39.57
CA THR A 242 9.36 -26.63 -39.13
C THR A 242 9.43 -28.01 -39.78
N LYS A 243 8.34 -28.52 -40.37
CA LYS A 243 8.30 -29.80 -41.12
C LYS A 243 9.43 -30.00 -42.15
N PRO A 244 9.83 -29.00 -42.95
CA PRO A 244 10.92 -29.13 -43.92
C PRO A 244 12.33 -29.05 -43.29
N TYR A 245 12.43 -28.74 -42.00
CA TYR A 245 13.68 -28.50 -41.27
C TYR A 245 13.91 -29.48 -40.11
N LEU A 246 12.92 -30.32 -39.80
CA LEU A 246 13.02 -31.45 -38.89
C LEU A 246 13.81 -32.58 -39.55
N ALA A 247 14.77 -33.16 -38.83
CA ALA A 247 15.47 -34.36 -39.28
C ALA A 247 14.46 -35.51 -39.50
N PRO A 248 14.63 -36.37 -40.52
CA PRO A 248 13.80 -37.56 -40.64
C PRO A 248 13.96 -38.40 -39.37
N THR A 249 12.86 -38.65 -38.67
CA THR A 249 12.83 -39.59 -37.54
C THR A 249 13.25 -40.95 -38.06
N THR A 250 14.46 -41.38 -37.73
CA THR A 250 14.92 -42.77 -37.82
C THR A 250 14.17 -43.63 -36.83
#